data_AF-A0A7V9LB72-F1
#
_entry.id   AF-A0A7V9LB72-F1
#
_cell.length_a   1.000
_cell.length_b   1.000
_cell.length_c   1.000
_cell.angle_alpha   90.00
_cell.angle_beta   90.00
_cell.angle_gamma   90.00
#
_symmetry.space_group_name_H-M   'P 1'
#
loop_
_entity.id
_entity.type
_entity.pdbx_description
1 polymer ?
#
loop_
_entity_poly.entity_id
_entity_poly.type
_entity_poly.pdbx_seq_one_letter_code
_entity_poly.pdbx_strand_id
1 'polypeptide(L)'
;MKSGAALGVAASLVLASSVALAQPPADDDKPADKPAAPVALDAIGKYFVALEAMKLIDADSGNINTLRRELQSAENLLKDGAFSNAAVALYAIVKSPRYAAFTDFVEYQNAEYDLGIALARAGSYGAALDALEVVLARGAGAPYYGPAHRRAVDIAIETRDHKGVLARIESIKGSDPIPVSAVGERAYLRGRAAYDVGKLADAEAELVTISKQSRMYSSAVYLRGVIHARRGKYRAAADAMCEISAS
;
A
#
# COMPACT_ATOMS: atom_id res chain seq x y z
N MET A 1 57.29 43.70 44.74
CA MET A 1 58.52 42.88 44.88
C MET A 1 58.24 41.56 44.19
N LYS A 2 58.64 41.39 42.91
CA LYS A 2 59.94 40.93 42.33
C LYS A 2 59.72 39.50 41.77
N SER A 3 59.59 39.39 40.44
CA SER A 3 60.61 38.86 39.48
C SER A 3 60.64 37.33 39.45
N GLY A 4 60.30 36.67 38.33
CA GLY A 4 61.18 36.43 37.15
C GLY A 4 61.79 35.01 37.30
N ALA A 5 62.11 34.17 36.31
CA ALA A 5 62.26 34.18 34.86
C ALA A 5 62.28 32.68 34.41
N ALA A 6 61.69 32.25 33.29
CA ALA A 6 62.27 32.08 31.93
C ALA A 6 63.06 30.76 31.65
N LEU A 7 63.06 30.39 30.36
CA LEU A 7 63.71 29.26 29.63
C LEU A 7 62.98 27.89 29.66
N GLY A 8 62.81 27.16 28.56
CA GLY A 8 63.22 27.34 27.17
C GLY A 8 63.04 26.05 26.35
N VAL A 9 62.55 26.22 25.11
CA VAL A 9 62.85 25.50 23.85
C VAL A 9 63.05 23.97 23.86
N ALA A 10 62.22 23.25 23.07
CA ALA A 10 62.69 22.36 21.99
C ALA A 10 61.53 21.92 21.09
N ALA A 11 61.49 22.45 19.87
CA ALA A 11 60.69 21.96 18.76
C ALA A 11 61.44 20.81 18.07
N SER A 12 60.73 19.72 17.75
CA SER A 12 61.25 18.66 16.88
C SER A 12 60.25 18.45 15.74
N LEU A 13 60.63 18.99 14.58
CA LEU A 13 59.98 18.78 13.29
C LEU A 13 60.31 17.36 12.82
N VAL A 14 59.31 16.50 12.66
CA VAL A 14 59.45 15.24 11.91
C VAL A 14 58.96 15.50 10.48
N LEU A 15 59.91 15.59 9.55
CA LEU A 15 59.65 15.60 8.11
C LEU A 15 59.31 14.17 7.66
N ALA A 16 58.01 13.89 7.50
CA ALA A 16 57.56 12.69 6.80
C ALA A 16 57.46 12.99 5.29
N SER A 17 58.39 12.44 4.52
CA SER A 17 58.37 12.44 3.06
C SER A 17 57.34 11.42 2.56
N SER A 18 56.13 11.88 2.25
CA SER A 18 55.13 11.05 1.58
C SER A 18 55.36 11.09 0.06
N VAL A 19 55.79 9.96 -0.50
CA VAL A 19 55.86 9.71 -1.93
C VAL A 19 54.42 9.71 -2.48
N ALA A 20 54.09 10.67 -3.33
CA ALA A 20 52.82 10.72 -4.03
C ALA A 20 52.81 9.64 -5.13
N LEU A 21 52.20 8.49 -4.84
CA LEU A 21 51.76 7.55 -5.87
C LEU A 21 50.52 8.16 -6.54
N ALA A 22 50.65 8.49 -7.82
CA ALA A 22 49.55 8.90 -8.67
C ALA A 22 48.47 7.79 -8.68
N GLN A 23 47.31 8.09 -8.12
CA GLN A 23 46.11 7.26 -8.30
C GLN A 23 45.65 7.40 -9.75
N PRO A 24 45.35 6.28 -10.46
CA PRO A 24 44.64 6.36 -11.73
C PRO A 24 43.25 6.98 -11.51
N PRO A 25 42.71 7.69 -12.52
CA PRO A 25 41.41 8.34 -12.40
C PRO A 25 40.32 7.31 -12.07
N ALA A 26 39.46 7.67 -11.12
CA ALA A 26 38.27 6.92 -10.79
C ALA A 26 37.37 6.84 -12.03
N ASP A 27 37.12 5.62 -12.50
CA ASP A 27 36.07 5.34 -13.46
C ASP A 27 34.72 5.78 -12.86
N ASP A 28 33.93 6.48 -13.67
CA ASP A 28 32.57 6.88 -13.38
C ASP A 28 31.71 5.65 -13.01
N ASP A 29 31.52 5.42 -11.71
CA ASP A 29 30.53 4.48 -11.17
C ASP A 29 29.12 5.03 -11.43
N LYS A 30 28.68 4.82 -12.67
CA LYS A 30 27.28 4.91 -13.08
C LYS A 30 26.49 3.91 -12.23
N PRO A 31 25.42 4.29 -11.51
CA PRO A 31 24.61 3.34 -10.78
C PRO A 31 24.05 2.33 -11.79
N ALA A 32 24.52 1.09 -11.69
CA ALA A 32 23.97 0.00 -12.46
C ALA A 32 22.51 -0.17 -12.02
N ASP A 33 21.60 0.14 -12.95
CA ASP A 33 20.21 -0.33 -12.94
C ASP A 33 20.25 -1.85 -12.76
N LYS A 34 20.14 -2.31 -11.51
CA LYS A 34 19.77 -3.69 -11.24
C LYS A 34 18.31 -3.81 -11.66
N PRO A 35 17.98 -4.63 -12.67
CA PRO A 35 16.58 -4.94 -12.95
C PRO A 35 15.98 -5.51 -11.67
N ALA A 36 14.89 -4.88 -11.20
CA ALA A 36 14.07 -5.48 -10.17
C ALA A 36 13.79 -6.94 -10.57
N ALA A 37 14.07 -7.88 -9.68
CA ALA A 37 13.79 -9.28 -9.91
C ALA A 37 12.32 -9.41 -10.38
N PRO A 38 12.03 -10.19 -11.43
CA PRO A 38 10.67 -10.32 -11.93
C PRO A 38 9.78 -10.76 -10.78
N VAL A 39 8.75 -9.96 -10.50
CA VAL A 39 7.77 -10.26 -9.45
C VAL A 39 7.20 -11.64 -9.77
N ALA A 40 7.43 -12.59 -8.86
CA ALA A 40 6.97 -13.96 -8.95
C ALA A 40 5.45 -14.05 -8.71
N LEU A 41 4.67 -13.32 -9.51
CA LEU A 41 3.22 -13.10 -9.33
C LEU A 41 2.41 -14.41 -9.34
N ASP A 42 3.01 -15.53 -9.76
CA ASP A 42 2.33 -16.83 -9.75
C ASP A 42 3.26 -18.04 -9.51
N ALA A 43 4.37 -17.88 -8.77
CA ALA A 43 5.25 -19.03 -8.50
C ALA A 43 4.56 -20.11 -7.65
N ILE A 44 3.70 -19.71 -6.71
CA ILE A 44 3.01 -20.65 -5.81
C ILE A 44 1.80 -21.28 -6.52
N GLY A 45 1.06 -20.55 -7.36
CA GLY A 45 0.00 -21.17 -8.18
C GLY A 45 0.57 -22.24 -9.10
N LYS A 46 1.69 -21.96 -9.78
CA LYS A 46 2.43 -22.96 -10.55
C LYS A 46 2.91 -24.15 -9.72
N TYR A 47 3.30 -23.92 -8.48
CA TYR A 47 3.66 -25.01 -7.55
C TYR A 47 2.46 -25.90 -7.25
N PHE A 48 1.27 -25.35 -6.99
CA PHE A 48 0.05 -26.15 -6.80
C PHE A 48 -0.34 -26.95 -8.04
N VAL A 49 -0.23 -26.36 -9.23
CA VAL A 49 -0.44 -27.07 -10.50
C VAL A 49 0.56 -28.22 -10.68
N ALA A 50 1.83 -28.02 -10.31
CA ALA A 50 2.83 -29.08 -10.36
C ALA A 50 2.53 -30.21 -9.37
N LEU A 51 2.08 -29.88 -8.16
CA LEU A 51 1.66 -30.88 -7.16
C LEU A 51 0.44 -31.68 -7.62
N GLU A 52 -0.53 -31.04 -8.27
CA GLU A 52 -1.68 -31.71 -8.89
C GLU A 52 -1.25 -32.63 -10.04
N ALA A 53 -0.36 -32.18 -10.92
CA ALA A 53 0.18 -33.00 -12.01
C ALA A 53 0.94 -34.23 -11.48
N MET A 54 1.57 -34.11 -10.31
CA MET A 54 2.22 -35.21 -9.60
C MET A 54 1.25 -36.08 -8.78
N LYS A 55 -0.06 -35.78 -8.80
CA LYS A 55 -1.11 -36.43 -8.00
C LYS A 55 -0.83 -36.40 -6.49
N LEU A 56 -0.08 -35.39 -6.03
CA LEU A 56 0.21 -35.17 -4.60
C LEU A 56 -0.89 -34.36 -3.90
N ILE A 57 -1.76 -33.72 -4.68
CA ILE A 57 -2.98 -33.08 -4.21
C ILE A 57 -4.16 -33.81 -4.83
N ASP A 58 -5.06 -34.28 -3.99
CA ASP A 58 -6.36 -34.76 -4.42
C ASP A 58 -7.27 -33.55 -4.67
N ALA A 59 -7.35 -33.11 -5.93
CA ALA A 59 -8.21 -31.99 -6.34
C ALA A 59 -9.69 -32.27 -6.03
N ASP A 60 -10.10 -33.54 -6.11
CA ASP A 60 -11.48 -33.99 -5.87
C ASP A 60 -11.84 -34.03 -4.38
N SER A 61 -10.84 -33.95 -3.48
CA SER A 61 -11.08 -33.88 -2.03
C SER A 61 -11.73 -32.56 -1.58
N GLY A 62 -11.65 -31.52 -2.41
CA GLY A 62 -12.21 -30.21 -2.12
C GLY A 62 -13.74 -30.21 -2.18
N ASN A 63 -14.38 -29.89 -1.06
CA ASN A 63 -15.83 -29.65 -1.03
C ASN A 63 -16.17 -28.44 -0.14
N ILE A 64 -17.42 -28.00 -0.21
CA ILE A 64 -17.88 -26.81 0.54
C ILE A 64 -17.66 -26.93 2.06
N ASN A 65 -17.73 -28.15 2.62
CA ASN A 65 -17.53 -28.36 4.06
C ASN A 65 -16.04 -28.30 4.44
N THR A 66 -15.13 -28.71 3.55
CA THR A 66 -13.68 -28.54 3.78
C THR A 66 -13.30 -27.07 3.63
N LEU A 67 -13.83 -26.37 2.62
CA LEU A 67 -13.63 -24.93 2.44
C LEU A 67 -14.03 -24.14 3.69
N ARG A 68 -15.25 -24.36 4.22
CA ARG A 68 -15.73 -23.70 5.44
C ARG A 68 -14.83 -23.95 6.65
N ARG A 69 -14.35 -25.17 6.82
CA ARG A 69 -13.50 -25.56 7.95
C ARG A 69 -12.11 -24.92 7.87
N GLU A 70 -11.50 -24.94 6.68
CA GLU A 70 -10.20 -24.32 6.42
C GLU A 70 -10.31 -22.79 6.57
N LEU A 71 -11.37 -22.18 6.03
CA LEU A 71 -11.66 -20.75 6.21
C LEU A 71 -11.83 -20.40 7.68
N GLN A 72 -12.62 -21.16 8.44
CA GLN A 72 -12.81 -20.90 9.87
C GLN A 72 -11.49 -20.94 10.65
N SER A 73 -10.59 -21.85 10.27
CA SER A 73 -9.25 -21.96 10.87
C SER A 73 -8.39 -20.73 10.56
N ALA A 74 -8.44 -20.25 9.31
CA ALA A 74 -7.75 -19.03 8.91
C ALA A 74 -8.32 -17.76 9.59
N GLU A 75 -9.64 -17.66 9.74
CA GLU A 75 -10.29 -16.57 10.47
C GLU A 75 -9.90 -16.54 11.94
N ASN A 76 -9.69 -17.71 12.57
CA ASN A 76 -9.19 -17.77 13.94
C ASN A 76 -7.77 -17.20 14.02
N LEU A 77 -6.89 -17.52 13.06
CA LEU A 77 -5.56 -16.91 12.97
C LEU A 77 -5.61 -15.39 12.81
N LEU A 78 -6.58 -14.86 12.05
CA LEU A 78 -6.81 -13.42 11.93
C LEU A 78 -7.22 -12.79 13.28
N LYS A 79 -8.15 -13.42 13.99
CA LYS A 79 -8.62 -12.98 15.31
C LYS A 79 -7.48 -12.96 16.33
N ASP A 80 -6.60 -13.96 16.26
CA ASP A 80 -5.44 -14.10 17.15
C ASP A 80 -4.28 -13.14 16.80
N GLY A 81 -4.40 -12.37 15.71
CA GLY A 81 -3.36 -11.46 15.25
C GLY A 81 -2.18 -12.14 14.55
N ALA A 82 -2.29 -13.45 14.25
CA ALA A 82 -1.29 -14.23 13.55
C ALA A 82 -1.37 -14.00 12.02
N PHE A 83 -1.24 -12.74 11.58
CA PHE A 83 -1.56 -12.29 10.23
C PHE A 83 -0.75 -13.01 9.13
N SER A 84 0.55 -13.27 9.34
CA SER A 84 1.36 -14.01 8.37
C SER A 84 0.90 -15.46 8.21
N ASN A 85 0.53 -16.13 9.31
CA ASN A 85 0.01 -17.49 9.27
C ASN A 85 -1.37 -17.55 8.62
N ALA A 86 -2.23 -16.56 8.94
CA ALA A 86 -3.53 -16.40 8.29
C ALA A 86 -3.37 -16.22 6.78
N ALA A 87 -2.44 -15.36 6.35
CA ALA A 87 -2.17 -15.14 4.92
C ALA A 87 -1.76 -16.43 4.21
N VAL A 88 -0.88 -17.25 4.81
CA VAL A 88 -0.50 -18.56 4.25
C VAL A 88 -1.70 -19.50 4.13
N ALA A 89 -2.52 -19.60 5.18
CA ALA A 89 -3.71 -20.45 5.19
C ALA A 89 -4.74 -20.01 4.13
N LEU A 90 -5.00 -18.70 4.03
CA LEU A 90 -5.93 -18.12 3.06
C LEU A 90 -5.41 -18.26 1.62
N TYR A 91 -4.10 -18.11 1.41
CA TYR A 91 -3.49 -18.33 0.11
C TYR A 91 -3.66 -19.78 -0.35
N ALA A 92 -3.52 -20.76 0.56
CA ALA A 92 -3.76 -22.16 0.27
C ALA A 92 -5.24 -22.45 -0.09
N ILE A 93 -6.19 -21.63 0.35
CA ILE A 93 -7.59 -21.71 -0.07
C ILE A 93 -7.74 -21.09 -1.48
N VAL A 94 -7.32 -19.83 -1.65
CA VAL A 94 -7.57 -19.01 -2.85
C VAL A 94 -6.78 -19.46 -4.08
N LYS A 95 -5.66 -20.17 -3.91
CA LYS A 95 -4.84 -20.64 -5.04
C LYS A 95 -4.89 -22.15 -5.26
N SER A 96 -5.59 -22.89 -4.40
CA SER A 96 -5.69 -24.34 -4.53
C SER A 96 -6.73 -24.72 -5.60
N PRO A 97 -6.37 -25.59 -6.58
CA PRO A 97 -7.33 -26.13 -7.55
C PRO A 97 -8.52 -26.84 -6.91
N ARG A 98 -8.35 -27.40 -5.69
CA ARG A 98 -9.41 -28.05 -4.89
C ARG A 98 -10.69 -27.21 -4.76
N TYR A 99 -10.58 -25.88 -4.80
CA TYR A 99 -11.70 -24.98 -4.58
C TYR A 99 -12.12 -24.18 -5.82
N ALA A 100 -11.58 -24.50 -7.00
CA ALA A 100 -11.87 -23.78 -8.24
C ALA A 100 -13.36 -23.79 -8.60
N ALA A 101 -14.11 -24.84 -8.23
CA ALA A 101 -15.55 -24.93 -8.45
C ALA A 101 -16.39 -24.05 -7.51
N PHE A 102 -15.80 -23.44 -6.47
CA PHE A 102 -16.50 -22.67 -5.45
C PHE A 102 -16.25 -21.16 -5.55
N THR A 103 -15.65 -20.66 -6.63
CA THR A 103 -15.27 -19.24 -6.78
C THR A 103 -16.43 -18.27 -6.66
N ASP A 104 -17.66 -18.71 -6.92
CA ASP A 104 -18.87 -17.89 -6.84
C ASP A 104 -19.56 -17.97 -5.47
N PHE A 105 -19.12 -18.85 -4.57
CA PHE A 105 -19.65 -18.98 -3.23
C PHE A 105 -19.12 -17.87 -2.31
N VAL A 106 -19.96 -17.41 -1.40
CA VAL A 106 -19.64 -16.32 -0.48
C VAL A 106 -18.44 -16.69 0.40
N GLU A 107 -18.31 -17.95 0.81
CA GLU A 107 -17.18 -18.44 1.60
C GLU A 107 -15.84 -18.28 0.87
N TYR A 108 -15.81 -18.55 -0.44
CA TYR A 108 -14.59 -18.37 -1.23
C TYR A 108 -14.26 -16.89 -1.41
N GLN A 109 -15.26 -16.06 -1.69
CA GLN A 109 -15.09 -14.61 -1.78
C GLN A 109 -14.63 -14.00 -0.44
N ASN A 110 -15.08 -14.56 0.69
CA ASN A 110 -14.60 -14.18 2.01
C ASN A 110 -13.10 -14.48 2.15
N ALA A 111 -12.67 -15.67 1.73
CA ALA A 111 -11.25 -16.06 1.75
C ALA A 111 -10.37 -15.12 0.91
N GLU A 112 -10.84 -14.70 -0.27
CA GLU A 112 -10.13 -13.72 -1.12
C GLU A 112 -9.99 -12.36 -0.43
N TYR A 113 -11.07 -11.86 0.17
CA TYR A 113 -11.05 -10.60 0.90
C TYR A 113 -10.15 -10.67 2.15
N ASP A 114 -10.31 -11.70 2.97
CA ASP A 114 -9.53 -11.91 4.18
C ASP A 114 -8.05 -12.09 3.88
N LEU A 115 -7.68 -12.68 2.72
CA LEU A 115 -6.28 -12.75 2.28
C LEU A 115 -5.69 -11.35 2.11
N GLY A 116 -6.42 -10.45 1.46
CA GLY A 116 -6.02 -9.04 1.32
C GLY A 116 -5.85 -8.36 2.68
N ILE A 117 -6.74 -8.64 3.64
CA ILE A 117 -6.63 -8.12 5.01
C ILE A 117 -5.39 -8.68 5.72
N ALA A 118 -5.19 -9.99 5.70
CA ALA A 118 -4.05 -10.65 6.34
C ALA A 118 -2.72 -10.10 5.82
N LEU A 119 -2.60 -9.96 4.49
CA LEU A 119 -1.40 -9.42 3.84
C LEU A 119 -1.15 -7.96 4.20
N ALA A 120 -2.19 -7.11 4.22
CA ALA A 120 -2.05 -5.72 4.62
C ALA A 120 -1.61 -5.60 6.09
N ARG A 121 -2.21 -6.39 6.99
CA ARG A 121 -1.87 -6.41 8.41
C ARG A 121 -0.48 -6.99 8.70
N ALA A 122 0.02 -7.84 7.81
CA ALA A 122 1.41 -8.32 7.82
C ALA A 122 2.41 -7.33 7.18
N GLY A 123 1.96 -6.16 6.70
CA GLY A 123 2.80 -5.14 6.06
C GLY A 123 3.13 -5.41 4.59
N SER A 124 2.58 -6.46 3.99
CA SER A 124 2.80 -6.81 2.59
C SER A 124 1.80 -6.11 1.66
N TYR A 125 1.85 -4.78 1.61
CA TYR A 125 0.85 -3.95 0.91
C TYR A 125 0.73 -4.24 -0.59
N GLY A 126 1.84 -4.54 -1.28
CA GLY A 126 1.80 -4.87 -2.71
C GLY A 126 0.95 -6.12 -2.99
N ALA A 127 1.24 -7.21 -2.28
CA ALA A 127 0.47 -8.45 -2.39
C ALA A 127 -0.97 -8.30 -1.87
N ALA A 128 -1.19 -7.45 -0.85
CA ALA A 128 -2.53 -7.14 -0.38
C ALA A 128 -3.36 -6.47 -1.48
N LEU A 129 -2.79 -5.51 -2.21
CA LEU A 129 -3.46 -4.87 -3.34
C LEU A 129 -3.71 -5.87 -4.48
N ASP A 130 -2.79 -6.77 -4.78
CA ASP A 130 -3.00 -7.85 -5.77
C ASP A 130 -4.21 -8.72 -5.39
N ALA A 131 -4.35 -9.08 -4.11
CA ALA A 131 -5.49 -9.85 -3.61
C ALA A 131 -6.80 -9.05 -3.65
N LEU A 132 -6.76 -7.76 -3.26
CA LEU A 132 -7.94 -6.88 -3.29
C LEU A 132 -8.40 -6.58 -4.72
N GLU A 133 -7.51 -6.55 -5.71
CA GLU A 133 -7.86 -6.40 -7.12
C GLU A 133 -8.74 -7.54 -7.61
N VAL A 134 -8.47 -8.78 -7.19
CA VAL A 134 -9.33 -9.94 -7.50
C VAL A 134 -10.74 -9.73 -6.96
N VAL A 135 -10.86 -9.26 -5.72
CA VAL A 135 -12.16 -8.98 -5.09
C VAL A 135 -12.90 -7.84 -5.80
N LEU A 136 -12.18 -6.77 -6.14
CA LEU A 136 -12.74 -5.60 -6.82
C LEU A 136 -13.16 -5.91 -8.27
N ALA A 137 -12.45 -6.82 -8.96
CA ALA A 137 -12.75 -7.23 -10.32
C ALA A 137 -14.11 -7.95 -10.45
N ARG A 138 -14.68 -8.44 -9.34
CA ARG A 138 -16.04 -9.01 -9.30
C ARG A 138 -17.13 -7.94 -9.49
N GLY A 139 -16.80 -6.66 -9.33
CA GLY A 139 -17.69 -5.52 -9.59
C GLY A 139 -18.42 -4.99 -8.36
N ALA A 140 -19.02 -3.80 -8.53
CA ALA A 140 -19.59 -3.00 -7.45
C ALA A 140 -20.74 -3.66 -6.67
N GLY A 141 -21.44 -4.62 -7.28
CA GLY A 141 -22.53 -5.37 -6.66
C GLY A 141 -22.08 -6.56 -5.81
N ALA A 142 -20.80 -6.94 -5.86
CA ALA A 142 -20.30 -8.08 -5.09
C ALA A 142 -20.22 -7.75 -3.58
N PRO A 143 -20.46 -8.74 -2.68
CA PRO A 143 -20.54 -8.51 -1.24
C PRO A 143 -19.33 -7.78 -0.63
N TYR A 144 -18.14 -8.06 -1.15
CA TYR A 144 -16.87 -7.55 -0.61
C TYR A 144 -16.28 -6.37 -1.36
N TYR A 145 -16.95 -5.85 -2.39
CA TYR A 145 -16.43 -4.71 -3.16
C TYR A 145 -16.18 -3.47 -2.29
N GLY A 146 -17.20 -3.06 -1.52
CA GLY A 146 -17.13 -1.86 -0.69
C GLY A 146 -16.03 -1.92 0.39
N PRO A 147 -15.94 -3.02 1.17
CA PRO A 147 -14.84 -3.23 2.10
C PRO A 147 -13.46 -3.31 1.44
N ALA A 148 -13.33 -4.00 0.30
CA ALA A 148 -12.06 -4.13 -0.41
C ALA A 148 -11.56 -2.79 -0.95
N HIS A 149 -12.47 -1.98 -1.54
CA HIS A 149 -12.15 -0.64 -2.03
C HIS A 149 -11.64 0.25 -0.89
N ARG A 150 -12.37 0.25 0.24
CA ARG A 150 -11.97 0.98 1.44
C ARG A 150 -10.58 0.60 1.93
N ARG A 151 -10.29 -0.70 1.98
CA ARG A 151 -8.98 -1.19 2.38
C ARG A 151 -7.87 -0.72 1.42
N ALA A 152 -8.09 -0.79 0.12
CA ALA A 152 -7.12 -0.31 -0.86
C ALA A 152 -6.84 1.19 -0.69
N VAL A 153 -7.87 1.99 -0.42
CA VAL A 153 -7.73 3.42 -0.11
C VAL A 153 -6.96 3.66 1.18
N ASP A 154 -7.22 2.88 2.23
CA ASP A 154 -6.48 2.96 3.49
C ASP A 154 -4.99 2.65 3.28
N ILE A 155 -4.67 1.62 2.46
CA ILE A 155 -3.29 1.30 2.07
C ILE A 155 -2.64 2.49 1.35
N ALA A 156 -3.35 3.14 0.42
CA ALA A 156 -2.83 4.32 -0.29
C ALA A 156 -2.46 5.47 0.66
N ILE A 157 -3.28 5.68 1.70
CA ILE A 157 -3.04 6.71 2.73
C ILE A 157 -1.85 6.32 3.61
N GLU A 158 -1.77 5.07 4.03
CA GLU A 158 -0.73 4.54 4.91
C GLU A 158 0.65 4.55 4.24
N THR A 159 0.74 4.11 2.98
CA THR A 159 1.99 4.08 2.20
C THR A 159 2.33 5.42 1.56
N ARG A 160 1.38 6.37 1.55
CA ARG A 160 1.45 7.63 0.80
C ARG A 160 1.57 7.45 -0.71
N ASP A 161 1.31 6.26 -1.24
CA ASP A 161 1.24 6.01 -2.68
C ASP A 161 -0.17 6.28 -3.22
N HIS A 162 -0.62 7.54 -3.12
CA HIS A 162 -1.97 7.92 -3.53
C HIS A 162 -2.19 7.71 -5.04
N LYS A 163 -1.18 8.07 -5.85
CA LYS A 163 -1.25 7.98 -7.31
C LYS A 163 -1.18 6.54 -7.81
N GLY A 164 -0.24 5.74 -7.30
CA GLY A 164 -0.05 4.36 -7.74
C GLY A 164 -1.25 3.49 -7.39
N VAL A 165 -1.72 3.56 -6.14
CA VAL A 165 -2.89 2.77 -5.71
C VAL A 165 -4.18 3.22 -6.41
N LEU A 166 -4.37 4.52 -6.63
CA LEU A 166 -5.51 5.00 -7.41
C LEU A 166 -5.48 4.42 -8.84
N ALA A 167 -4.34 4.49 -9.52
CA ALA A 167 -4.21 3.97 -10.89
C ALA A 167 -4.54 2.48 -10.96
N ARG A 168 -4.11 1.70 -9.95
CA ARG A 168 -4.48 0.28 -9.80
C ARG A 168 -5.99 0.10 -9.70
N ILE A 169 -6.63 0.79 -8.75
CA ILE A 169 -8.09 0.71 -8.53
C ILE A 169 -8.89 1.14 -9.78
N GLU A 170 -8.44 2.16 -10.50
CA GLU A 170 -9.10 2.67 -11.72
C GLU A 170 -8.88 1.79 -12.96
N SER A 171 -7.79 1.00 -12.98
CA SER A 171 -7.52 0.05 -14.07
C SER A 171 -8.45 -1.17 -14.08
N ILE A 172 -9.11 -1.43 -12.94
CA ILE A 172 -10.04 -2.55 -12.80
C ILE A 172 -11.29 -2.21 -13.60
N LYS A 173 -11.55 -2.99 -14.65
CA LYS A 173 -12.77 -2.90 -15.45
C LYS A 173 -13.97 -3.33 -14.60
N GLY A 174 -14.62 -2.37 -13.95
CA GLY A 174 -15.82 -2.59 -13.15
C GLY A 174 -17.10 -2.21 -13.91
N SER A 175 -18.23 -2.68 -13.42
CA SER A 175 -19.53 -2.15 -13.81
C SER A 175 -19.71 -0.75 -13.22
N ASP A 176 -19.78 0.26 -14.08
CA ASP A 176 -20.31 1.57 -13.71
C ASP A 176 -21.84 1.48 -13.57
N PRO A 177 -22.45 2.18 -12.59
CA PRO A 177 -21.83 3.14 -11.67
C PRO A 177 -21.22 2.50 -10.41
N ILE A 178 -20.06 3.00 -9.98
CA ILE A 178 -19.49 2.66 -8.66
C ILE A 178 -20.29 3.32 -7.51
N PRO A 179 -20.26 2.75 -6.28
CA PRO A 179 -20.94 3.33 -5.13
C PRO A 179 -20.45 4.76 -4.81
N VAL A 180 -21.34 5.65 -4.37
CA VAL A 180 -21.01 7.05 -4.04
C VAL A 180 -19.86 7.16 -3.02
N SER A 181 -19.78 6.23 -2.07
CA SER A 181 -18.66 6.16 -1.13
C SER A 181 -17.32 5.95 -1.83
N ALA A 182 -17.27 5.05 -2.83
CA ALA A 182 -16.07 4.80 -3.63
C ALA A 182 -15.72 6.01 -4.52
N VAL A 183 -16.72 6.73 -5.06
CA VAL A 183 -16.49 7.98 -5.82
C VAL A 183 -15.75 9.01 -4.96
N GLY A 184 -16.25 9.28 -3.75
CA GLY A 184 -15.63 10.26 -2.84
C GLY A 184 -14.22 9.85 -2.39
N GLU A 185 -13.97 8.57 -2.20
CA GLU A 185 -12.64 8.05 -1.86
C GLU A 185 -11.65 8.18 -3.01
N ARG A 186 -12.06 7.87 -4.25
CA ARG A 186 -11.21 8.05 -5.43
C ARG A 186 -10.91 9.53 -5.69
N ALA A 187 -11.90 10.41 -5.54
CA ALA A 187 -11.69 11.86 -5.62
C ALA A 187 -10.69 12.35 -4.55
N TYR A 188 -10.75 11.79 -3.33
CA TYR A 188 -9.76 12.10 -2.30
C TYR A 188 -8.35 11.70 -2.70
N LEU A 189 -8.17 10.50 -3.25
CA LEU A 189 -6.86 10.04 -3.73
C LEU A 189 -6.35 10.87 -4.92
N ARG A 190 -7.21 11.28 -5.86
CA ARG A 190 -6.84 12.21 -6.95
C ARG A 190 -6.38 13.55 -6.40
N GLY A 191 -7.15 14.11 -5.46
CA GLY A 191 -6.81 15.36 -4.78
C GLY A 191 -5.46 15.28 -4.06
N ARG A 192 -5.19 14.18 -3.35
CA ARG A 192 -3.91 13.92 -2.69
C ARG A 192 -2.76 13.79 -3.69
N ALA A 193 -2.93 13.00 -4.74
CA ALA A 193 -1.91 12.83 -5.78
C ALA A 193 -1.55 14.16 -6.46
N ALA A 194 -2.53 15.02 -6.73
CA ALA A 194 -2.30 16.37 -7.26
C ALA A 194 -1.61 17.30 -6.24
N TYR A 195 -2.01 17.21 -4.97
CA TYR A 195 -1.39 17.98 -3.89
C TYR A 195 0.09 17.64 -3.70
N ASP A 196 0.43 16.34 -3.76
CA ASP A 196 1.81 15.85 -3.56
C ASP A 196 2.79 16.40 -4.60
N VAL A 197 2.32 16.70 -5.82
CA VAL A 197 3.11 17.29 -6.90
C VAL A 197 2.92 18.81 -7.04
N GLY A 198 2.31 19.47 -6.04
CA GLY A 198 2.15 20.92 -5.99
C GLY A 198 1.06 21.50 -6.89
N LYS A 199 0.24 20.67 -7.54
CA LYS A 199 -0.89 21.11 -8.37
C LYS A 199 -2.09 21.46 -7.49
N LEU A 200 -1.96 22.55 -6.74
CA LEU A 200 -2.91 22.93 -5.69
C LEU A 200 -4.33 23.21 -6.22
N ALA A 201 -4.46 23.78 -7.43
CA ALA A 201 -5.77 24.04 -8.03
C ALA A 201 -6.48 22.75 -8.42
N ASP A 202 -5.78 21.82 -9.06
CA ASP A 202 -6.31 20.51 -9.45
C ASP A 202 -6.70 19.69 -8.21
N ALA A 203 -5.86 19.74 -7.16
CA ALA A 203 -6.15 19.11 -5.89
C ALA A 203 -7.45 19.62 -5.28
N GLU A 204 -7.64 20.94 -5.24
CA GLU A 204 -8.85 21.58 -4.71
C GLU A 204 -10.10 21.21 -5.53
N ALA A 205 -9.97 21.15 -6.87
CA ALA A 205 -11.06 20.80 -7.78
C ALA A 205 -11.58 19.38 -7.57
N GLU A 206 -10.72 18.42 -7.22
CA GLU A 206 -11.15 17.07 -6.87
C GLU A 206 -11.80 17.04 -5.47
N LEU A 207 -11.17 17.69 -4.49
CA LEU A 207 -11.61 17.62 -3.10
C LEU A 207 -12.97 18.28 -2.85
N VAL A 208 -13.35 19.30 -3.62
CA VAL A 208 -14.66 19.97 -3.48
C VAL A 208 -15.83 19.07 -3.92
N THR A 209 -15.57 18.04 -4.73
CA THR A 209 -16.62 17.10 -5.19
C THR A 209 -17.02 16.08 -4.11
N ILE A 210 -16.23 15.98 -3.04
CA ILE A 210 -16.45 14.98 -1.99
C ILE A 210 -17.65 15.40 -1.13
N SER A 211 -18.69 14.56 -1.10
CA SER A 211 -19.92 14.85 -0.37
C SER A 211 -19.77 14.69 1.15
N LYS A 212 -20.65 15.35 1.91
CA LYS A 212 -20.73 15.26 3.38
C LYS A 212 -20.99 13.84 3.91
N GLN A 213 -21.59 12.97 3.10
CA GLN A 213 -21.81 11.57 3.46
C GLN A 213 -20.56 10.70 3.30
N SER A 214 -19.51 11.21 2.64
CA SER A 214 -18.25 10.47 2.49
C SER A 214 -17.45 10.47 3.78
N ARG A 215 -16.86 9.32 4.13
CA ARG A 215 -15.90 9.24 5.25
C ARG A 215 -14.64 10.09 5.04
N MET A 216 -14.39 10.52 3.81
CA MET A 216 -13.27 11.39 3.46
C MET A 216 -13.59 12.88 3.58
N TYR A 217 -14.83 13.25 3.93
CA TYR A 217 -15.27 14.63 3.92
C TYR A 217 -14.40 15.55 4.78
N SER A 218 -14.27 15.26 6.08
CA SER A 218 -13.50 16.10 6.99
C SER A 218 -12.02 16.17 6.59
N SER A 219 -11.44 15.05 6.13
CA SER A 219 -10.08 15.00 5.59
C SER A 219 -9.91 15.85 4.33
N ALA A 220 -10.92 15.90 3.47
CA ALA A 220 -10.93 16.70 2.26
C ALA A 220 -11.05 18.20 2.57
N VAL A 221 -11.97 18.59 3.45
CA VAL A 221 -12.12 19.96 3.92
C VAL A 221 -10.85 20.46 4.60
N TYR A 222 -10.22 19.62 5.43
CA TYR A 222 -8.93 19.91 6.03
C TYR A 222 -7.87 20.22 4.97
N LEU A 223 -7.71 19.33 3.98
CA LEU A 223 -6.71 19.50 2.94
C LEU A 223 -6.99 20.74 2.06
N ARG A 224 -8.26 21.06 1.80
CA ARG A 224 -8.66 22.31 1.13
C ARG A 224 -8.23 23.54 1.94
N GLY A 225 -8.41 23.53 3.26
CA GLY A 225 -7.92 24.61 4.13
C GLY A 225 -6.39 24.75 4.08
N VAL A 226 -5.64 23.64 4.07
CA VAL A 226 -4.18 23.65 3.90
C VAL A 226 -3.79 24.22 2.53
N ILE A 227 -4.49 23.83 1.46
CA ILE A 227 -4.29 24.37 0.10
C ILE A 227 -4.52 25.89 0.09
N HIS A 228 -5.60 26.38 0.70
CA HIS A 228 -5.89 27.81 0.80
C HIS A 228 -4.78 28.57 1.55
N ALA A 229 -4.31 28.04 2.67
CA ALA A 229 -3.22 28.64 3.44
C ALA A 229 -1.92 28.73 2.61
N ARG A 230 -1.57 27.66 1.87
CA ARG A 230 -0.41 27.65 0.96
C ARG A 230 -0.52 28.67 -0.17
N ARG A 231 -1.74 29.05 -0.57
CA ARG A 231 -2.01 30.06 -1.60
C ARG A 231 -2.14 31.49 -1.02
N GLY A 232 -1.89 31.70 0.27
CA GLY A 232 -2.07 32.99 0.95
C GLY A 232 -3.54 33.38 1.18
N LYS A 233 -4.49 32.47 0.96
CA LYS A 233 -5.94 32.70 1.13
C LYS A 233 -6.38 32.39 2.56
N TYR A 234 -5.84 33.11 3.54
CA TYR A 234 -6.01 32.77 4.96
C TYR A 234 -7.46 32.80 5.46
N ARG A 235 -8.30 33.69 4.92
CA ARG A 235 -9.73 33.71 5.26
C ARG A 235 -10.43 32.42 4.84
N ALA A 236 -10.25 32.02 3.57
CA ALA A 236 -10.81 30.76 3.05
C ALA A 236 -10.24 29.54 3.79
N ALA A 237 -8.97 29.60 4.21
CA ALA A 237 -8.38 28.56 5.04
C ALA A 237 -9.07 28.45 6.41
N ALA A 238 -9.32 29.58 7.08
CA ALA A 238 -10.02 29.62 8.36
C ALA A 238 -11.47 29.12 8.22
N ASP A 239 -12.19 29.56 7.17
CA ASP A 239 -13.57 29.14 6.92
C ASP A 239 -13.66 27.61 6.75
N ALA A 240 -12.72 27.00 6.01
CA ALA A 240 -12.64 25.54 5.87
C ALA A 240 -12.36 24.83 7.21
N MET A 241 -11.50 25.39 8.07
CA MET A 241 -11.22 24.80 9.39
C MET A 241 -12.43 24.87 10.32
N CYS A 242 -13.17 25.98 10.28
CA CYS A 242 -14.42 26.13 11.02
C CYS A 242 -15.48 25.12 10.56
N GLU A 243 -15.56 24.84 9.26
CA GLU A 243 -16.50 23.86 8.71
C GLU A 243 -16.29 22.45 9.29
N ILE A 244 -15.05 22.03 9.52
CA ILE A 244 -14.73 20.73 10.14
C ILE A 244 -15.25 20.65 11.57
N SER A 245 -15.15 21.75 12.32
CA SER A 245 -15.64 21.79 13.71
C SER A 245 -17.17 21.78 13.83
N ALA A 246 -17.86 22.07 12.73
CA ALA A 246 -19.33 22.09 12.66
C ALA A 246 -19.93 20.83 12.02
N SER A 247 -19.11 19.92 11.49
CA SER A 247 -19.50 18.65 10.85
C SER A 247 -19.40 17.48 11.80
#